data_AF-A0A949LPE0-F1
#
_entry.id   AF-A0A949LPE0-F1
#
_cell.length_a   1.000
_cell.length_b   1.000
_cell.length_c   1.000
_cell.angle_alpha   90.00
_cell.angle_beta   90.00
_cell.angle_gamma   90.00
#
_symmetry.space_group_name_H-M   'P 1'
#
loop_
_entity.id
_entity.type
_entity.pdbx_description
1 polymer ?
#
loop_
_entity_poly.entity_id
_entity_poly.type
_entity_poly.pdbx_seq_one_letter_code
_entity_poly.pdbx_strand_id
1 'polypeptide(L)' 'PAGVTAVEGEFISGDTVELASKAGKVIARGLVAFDSDEIPQMLGRSTKELAASLGAEYERELVHRDDLVLL' A
#
# COMPACT_ATOMS: atom_id res chain seq x y z
N PRO A 1 -4.11 1.62 -4.85
CA PRO A 1 -4.43 1.64 -3.40
C PRO A 1 -5.93 1.74 -3.03
N ALA A 2 -6.86 1.52 -3.95
CA ALA A 2 -8.30 1.64 -3.71
C ALA A 2 -8.85 0.76 -2.54
N GLY A 3 -8.16 -0.34 -2.21
CA GLY A 3 -8.56 -1.24 -1.11
C GLY A 3 -8.03 -0.86 0.27
N VAL A 4 -7.14 0.13 0.38
CA VAL A 4 -6.48 0.52 1.64
C VAL A 4 -7.18 1.75 2.22
N THR A 5 -7.51 1.68 3.50
CA THR A 5 -8.30 2.73 4.19
C THR A 5 -7.51 3.54 5.21
N ALA A 6 -6.38 3.02 5.69
CA ALA A 6 -5.52 3.65 6.67
C ALA A 6 -4.10 3.10 6.55
N VAL A 7 -3.14 3.86 7.08
CA VAL A 7 -1.75 3.45 7.26
C VAL A 7 -1.34 3.82 8.67
N GLU A 8 -0.54 2.97 9.32
CA GLU A 8 -0.08 3.16 10.68
C GLU A 8 1.40 2.81 10.78
N GLY A 9 2.15 3.57 11.58
CA GLY A 9 3.60 3.41 11.73
C GLY A 9 4.42 4.12 10.66
N GLU A 10 5.74 3.96 10.75
CA GLU A 10 6.72 4.49 9.82
C GLU A 10 7.47 3.32 9.16
N PHE A 11 7.59 3.38 7.85
CA PHE A 11 8.29 2.40 7.03
C PHE A 11 8.65 3.02 5.67
N ILE A 12 9.60 2.41 4.99
CA ILE A 12 10.04 2.79 3.64
C ILE A 12 9.76 1.68 2.62
N SER A 13 9.85 2.04 1.34
CA SER A 13 9.78 1.11 0.22
C SER A 13 10.77 -0.05 0.40
N GLY A 14 10.27 -1.27 0.26
CA GLY A 14 11.00 -2.52 0.47
C GLY A 14 10.86 -3.11 1.87
N ASP A 15 10.28 -2.39 2.83
CA ASP A 15 10.03 -2.94 4.16
C ASP A 15 8.90 -3.96 4.16
N THR A 16 8.99 -4.92 5.08
CA THR A 16 7.90 -5.87 5.35
C THR A 16 6.86 -5.22 6.24
N VAL A 17 5.62 -5.14 5.75
CA VAL A 17 4.49 -4.57 6.48
C VAL A 17 3.41 -5.62 6.75
N GLU A 18 2.59 -5.37 7.78
CA GLU A 18 1.41 -6.15 8.09
C GLU A 18 0.18 -5.58 7.36
N LEU A 19 -0.63 -6.47 6.78
CA LEU A 19 -1.90 -6.12 6.19
C LEU A 19 -3.02 -6.58 7.11
N ALA A 20 -3.73 -5.61 7.68
CA ALA A 20 -4.81 -5.84 8.61
C ALA A 20 -6.19 -5.64 7.96
N SER A 21 -7.14 -6.48 8.35
CA SER A 21 -8.56 -6.25 8.08
C SER A 21 -9.07 -5.02 8.84
N LYS A 22 -10.26 -4.50 8.48
CA LYS A 22 -10.93 -3.41 9.21
C LYS A 22 -11.18 -3.70 10.69
N ALA A 23 -11.15 -4.97 11.11
CA ALA A 23 -11.28 -5.39 12.49
C ALA A 23 -9.94 -5.44 13.24
N GLY A 24 -8.83 -4.98 12.63
CA GLY A 24 -7.48 -5.02 13.20
C GLY A 24 -6.80 -6.38 13.13
N LYS A 25 -7.49 -7.44 12.67
CA LYS A 25 -6.86 -8.76 12.47
C LYS A 25 -5.87 -8.71 11.30
N VAL A 26 -4.61 -9.03 11.56
CA VAL A 26 -3.59 -9.25 10.51
C VAL A 26 -3.96 -10.48 9.70
N ILE A 27 -4.02 -10.31 8.37
CA ILE A 27 -4.43 -11.36 7.41
C ILE A 27 -3.31 -11.74 6.44
N ALA A 28 -2.32 -10.87 6.28
CA ALA A 28 -1.19 -11.09 5.40
C ALA A 28 0.00 -10.24 5.82
N ARG A 29 1.17 -10.55 5.26
CA ARG A 29 2.38 -9.71 5.30
C ARG A 29 2.95 -9.58 3.91
N GLY A 30 3.59 -8.47 3.59
CA GLY A 30 4.25 -8.32 2.31
C GLY A 30 5.19 -7.13 2.23
N LEU A 31 5.90 -7.01 1.11
CA LEU A 31 6.80 -5.89 0.87
C LEU A 31 6.04 -4.68 0.33
N VAL A 32 6.23 -3.52 0.95
CA VAL A 32 5.58 -2.29 0.53
C VAL A 32 6.37 -1.58 -0.56
N ALA A 33 5.68 -1.02 -1.56
CA ALA A 33 6.33 -0.35 -2.69
C ALA A 33 6.58 1.15 -2.45
N PHE A 34 5.95 1.75 -1.44
CA PHE A 34 5.97 3.20 -1.17
C PHE A 34 6.29 3.47 0.29
N ASP A 35 6.84 4.65 0.55
CA ASP A 35 7.12 5.10 1.90
C ASP A 35 5.79 5.45 2.62
N SER A 36 5.78 5.30 3.95
CA SER A 36 4.58 5.52 4.76
C SER A 36 4.00 6.93 4.65
N ASP A 37 4.81 7.94 4.32
CA ASP A 37 4.43 9.34 4.14
C ASP A 37 3.85 9.64 2.75
N GLU A 38 4.15 8.82 1.74
CA GLU A 38 3.57 8.91 0.40
C GLU A 38 2.15 8.34 0.34
N ILE A 39 1.84 7.33 1.15
CA ILE A 39 0.59 6.55 1.09
C ILE A 39 -0.68 7.37 1.37
N PRO A 40 -0.74 8.31 2.36
CA PRO A 40 -1.97 9.02 2.71
C PRO A 40 -2.65 9.74 1.54
N GLN A 41 -1.88 10.36 0.64
CA GLN A 41 -2.38 11.05 -0.56
C GLN A 41 -2.85 10.08 -1.67
N MET A 42 -2.51 8.79 -1.54
CA MET A 42 -2.82 7.73 -2.49
C MET A 42 -4.05 6.90 -2.10
N LEU A 43 -4.47 6.95 -0.83
CA LEU A 43 -5.55 6.12 -0.29
C LEU A 43 -6.88 6.32 -1.02
N GLY A 44 -7.59 5.22 -1.25
CA GLY A 44 -8.91 5.25 -1.90
C GLY A 44 -8.91 5.60 -3.39
N ARG A 45 -7.74 5.84 -4.01
CA ARG A 45 -7.61 6.21 -5.42
C ARG A 45 -7.17 5.02 -6.27
N SER A 46 -7.58 4.99 -7.53
CA SER A 46 -7.06 4.04 -8.51
C SER A 46 -5.64 4.41 -8.95
N THR A 47 -4.84 3.42 -9.37
CA THR A 47 -3.48 3.67 -9.89
C THR A 47 -3.50 4.60 -11.11
N LYS A 48 -4.53 4.51 -11.96
CA LYS A 48 -4.71 5.43 -13.10
C LYS A 48 -4.93 6.88 -12.68
N GLU A 49 -5.75 7.12 -11.67
CA GLU A 49 -5.97 8.47 -11.14
C GLU A 49 -4.70 9.03 -10.50
N LEU A 50 -3.92 8.18 -9.83
CA LEU A 50 -2.64 8.58 -9.25
C LEU A 50 -1.62 8.91 -10.34
N ALA A 51 -1.51 8.07 -11.38
CA ALA A 51 -0.66 8.31 -12.53
C ALA A 51 -0.94 9.66 -13.20
N ALA A 52 -2.22 9.97 -13.38
CA ALA A 52 -2.67 11.23 -13.98
C ALA A 52 -2.35 12.47 -13.12
N SER A 53 -2.35 12.34 -11.78
CA SER A 53 -2.18 13.49 -10.88
C SER A 53 -0.78 13.67 -10.30
N LEU A 54 -0.04 12.58 -10.09
CA LEU A 54 1.22 12.54 -9.35
C LEU A 54 2.40 12.07 -10.22
N GLY A 55 2.13 11.40 -11.35
CA GLY A 55 3.16 10.90 -12.26
C GLY A 55 3.09 9.39 -12.48
N ALA A 56 3.64 8.92 -13.60
CA ALA A 56 3.57 7.51 -14.02
C ALA A 56 4.19 6.52 -13.01
N GLU A 57 5.10 6.98 -12.17
CA GLU A 57 5.70 6.22 -11.08
C GLU A 57 4.69 5.76 -10.01
N TYR A 58 3.52 6.41 -9.94
CA TYR A 58 2.42 6.02 -9.06
C TYR A 58 1.49 4.98 -9.69
N GLU A 59 1.75 4.53 -10.92
CA GLU A 59 1.03 3.44 -11.58
C GLU A 59 1.56 2.05 -11.17
N ARG A 60 1.68 1.81 -9.85
CA ARG A 60 2.13 0.52 -9.30
C ARG A 60 1.32 0.11 -8.08
N GLU A 61 1.32 -1.18 -7.76
CA GLU A 61 0.64 -1.74 -6.59
C GLU A 61 1.30 -1.28 -5.29
N LEU A 62 0.51 -1.19 -4.21
CA LEU A 62 1.06 -0.86 -2.89
C LEU A 62 1.87 -2.02 -2.30
N VAL A 63 1.35 -3.24 -2.46
CA VAL A 63 2.02 -4.50 -2.17
C VAL A 63 1.71 -5.42 -3.35
N HIS A 64 2.75 -5.92 -4.01
CA HIS A 64 2.57 -6.84 -5.13
C HIS A 64 2.19 -8.23 -4.59
N ARG A 65 1.34 -8.97 -5.31
CA ARG A 65 0.85 -10.28 -4.83
C ARG A 65 1.97 -11.31 -4.67
N ASP A 66 3.03 -11.19 -5.46
CA ASP A 66 4.15 -12.14 -5.45
C ASP A 66 5.08 -11.87 -4.25
N ASP A 67 5.02 -10.66 -3.68
CA ASP A 67 5.73 -10.25 -2.46
C ASP A 67 4.82 -10.30 -1.22
N LEU A 68 3.72 -11.08 -1.30
CA LEU A 68 2.69 -11.19 -0.27
C LEU A 68 2.57 -12.65 0.23
N VAL A 69 2.44 -12.82 1.54
CA VAL A 69 2.10 -14.12 2.16
C VAL A 69 0.86 -13.99 3.03
N LEU A 70 -0.05 -14.97 2.93
CA LEU A 70 -1.24 -15.09 3.78
C LEU A 70 -0.92 -15.77 5.12
N LEU A 71 -1.70 -15.44 6.16
CA LEU A 71 -1.58 -16.02 7.52
C LEU A 71 -2.71 -17.00 7.86
#